data_AF-A0A7C5X467-F1
#
_entry.id   AF-A0A7C5X467-F1
#
_cell.length_a   1.000
_cell.length_b   1.000
_cell.length_c   1.000
_cell.angle_alpha   90.00
_cell.angle_beta   90.00
_cell.angle_gamma   90.00
#
_symmetry.space_group_name_H-M   'P 1'
#
loop_
_entity.id
_entity.type
_entity.pdbx_description
1 polymer ?
#
loop_
_entity_poly.entity_id
_entity_poly.type
_entity_poly.pdbx_seq_one_letter_code
_entity_poly.pdbx_strand_id
1 'polypeptide(L)'
;MRAILEELWKRRWRLLLGVIALFLVDGLQLLVPLIVRNAVNDLVAGKGALLTRYALYLVAMAILVFLFRFGWRYFIFGTSRLIEQDLRNRLYAHLLRLPQSYYLEHPTGELMAHATNDLEAIRFACGQGVLMASDALFIVSFSLVAMVGISPWLTLYAFI
;
A
#
# COMPACT_ATOMS: atom_id res chain seq x y z
N MET A 1 20.69 -5.65 -0.72
CA MET A 1 19.31 -6.16 -0.95
C MET A 1 18.93 -7.36 -0.08
N ARG A 2 19.72 -8.44 0.01
CA ARG A 2 19.35 -9.65 0.78
C ARG A 2 18.95 -9.37 2.24
N ALA A 3 19.71 -8.55 2.96
CA ALA A 3 19.40 -8.17 4.35
C ALA A 3 18.04 -7.45 4.51
N ILE A 4 17.63 -6.64 3.52
CA ILE A 4 16.33 -5.94 3.54
C ILE A 4 15.19 -6.95 3.30
N LEU A 5 15.39 -7.89 2.36
CA LEU A 5 14.42 -8.96 2.09
C LEU A 5 14.23 -9.87 3.31
N GLU A 6 15.29 -10.16 4.05
CA GLU A 6 15.21 -10.90 5.31
C GLU A 6 14.39 -10.15 6.36
N GLU A 7 14.57 -8.84 6.51
CA GLU A 7 13.75 -8.02 7.44
C GLU A 7 12.28 -7.96 7.05
N LEU A 8 11.98 -7.87 5.75
CA LEU A 8 10.61 -7.98 5.24
C LEU A 8 10.04 -9.37 5.53
N TRP A 9 10.83 -10.43 5.33
CA TRP A 9 10.40 -11.81 5.56
C TRP A 9 10.12 -12.11 7.04
N LYS A 10 10.94 -11.58 7.96
CA LYS A 10 10.68 -11.68 9.41
C LYS A 10 9.30 -11.13 9.79
N ARG A 11 8.84 -10.10 9.08
CA ARG A 11 7.55 -9.42 9.31
C ARG A 11 6.48 -9.79 8.27
N ARG A 12 6.67 -10.90 7.53
CA ARG A 12 5.80 -11.31 6.41
C ARG A 12 4.32 -11.38 6.77
N TRP A 13 3.98 -11.84 7.98
CA TRP A 13 2.58 -11.95 8.40
C TRP A 13 1.89 -10.59 8.52
N ARG A 14 2.61 -9.57 9.02
CA ARG A 14 2.09 -8.21 9.08
C ARG A 14 1.90 -7.65 7.67
N LEU A 15 2.88 -7.86 6.79
CA LEU A 15 2.78 -7.42 5.40
C LEU A 15 1.64 -8.13 4.65
N LEU A 16 1.48 -9.44 4.83
CA LEU A 16 0.38 -10.21 4.23
C LEU A 16 -0.98 -9.70 4.68
N LEU A 17 -1.18 -9.48 5.98
CA LEU A 17 -2.42 -8.88 6.50
C LEU A 17 -2.66 -7.48 5.94
N GLY A 18 -1.58 -6.68 5.81
CA GLY A 18 -1.65 -5.36 5.19
C GLY A 18 -2.06 -5.42 3.72
N VAL A 19 -1.45 -6.29 2.92
CA VAL A 19 -1.76 -6.46 1.49
C VAL A 19 -3.17 -7.00 1.28
N ILE A 20 -3.63 -7.94 2.11
CA ILE A 20 -5.01 -8.43 2.05
C ILE A 20 -6.00 -7.29 2.36
N ALA A 21 -5.75 -6.51 3.42
CA ALA A 21 -6.59 -5.36 3.76
C ALA A 21 -6.58 -4.29 2.65
N LEU A 22 -5.45 -4.10 1.96
CA LEU A 22 -5.33 -3.20 0.82
C LEU A 22 -6.20 -3.67 -0.36
N PHE A 23 -6.09 -4.93 -0.76
CA PHE A 23 -6.92 -5.48 -1.84
C PHE A 23 -8.42 -5.44 -1.52
N LEU A 24 -8.80 -5.60 -0.25
CA LEU A 24 -10.19 -5.40 0.17
C LEU A 24 -10.62 -3.94 -0.02
N VAL A 25 -9.77 -2.96 0.33
CA VAL A 25 -10.04 -1.54 0.09
C VAL A 25 -10.23 -1.23 -1.39
N ASP A 26 -9.40 -1.80 -2.26
CA ASP A 26 -9.48 -1.58 -3.71
C ASP A 26 -10.74 -2.22 -4.28
N GLY A 27 -11.05 -3.47 -3.90
CA GLY A 27 -12.28 -4.16 -4.28
C GLY A 27 -13.54 -3.43 -3.84
N LEU A 28 -13.59 -2.93 -2.60
CA LEU A 28 -14.73 -2.17 -2.08
C LEU A 28 -14.93 -0.85 -2.83
N GLN A 29 -13.84 -0.17 -3.21
CA GLN A 29 -13.91 1.07 -3.99
C GLN A 29 -14.51 0.85 -5.38
N LEU A 30 -14.28 -0.31 -6.00
CA LEU A 30 -14.89 -0.66 -7.29
C LEU A 30 -16.42 -0.85 -7.21
N LEU A 31 -16.97 -1.12 -6.01
CA LEU A 31 -18.42 -1.24 -5.82
C LEU A 31 -19.12 0.12 -5.72
N VAL A 32 -18.40 1.17 -5.32
CA VAL A 32 -18.99 2.52 -5.13
C VAL A 32 -19.63 3.06 -6.42
N PRO A 33 -18.96 3.04 -7.59
CA PRO A 33 -19.56 3.48 -8.86
C PRO A 33 -20.81 2.68 -9.25
N LEU A 34 -20.86 1.38 -8.95
CA LEU A 34 -22.01 0.52 -9.26
C LEU A 34 -23.23 0.89 -8.43
N ILE A 35 -23.03 1.20 -7.14
CA ILE A 35 -24.10 1.66 -6.23
C ILE A 35 -24.63 3.01 -6.73
N VAL A 36 -23.74 3.94 -7.10
CA VAL A 36 -24.12 5.25 -7.63
C VAL A 36 -24.88 5.10 -8.95
N ARG A 37 -24.43 4.25 -9.87
CA ARG A 37 -25.13 3.95 -11.13
C ARG A 37 -26.56 3.49 -10.88
N ASN A 38 -26.76 2.53 -9.98
CA ASN A 38 -28.09 2.02 -9.66
C ASN A 38 -28.98 3.08 -8.99
N ALA A 39 -28.40 3.90 -8.11
CA ALA A 39 -29.11 5.01 -7.48
C ALA A 39 -29.63 6.03 -8.51
N VAL A 40 -28.80 6.39 -9.50
CA VAL A 40 -29.19 7.30 -10.59
C VAL A 40 -30.29 6.68 -11.46
N ASN A 41 -30.16 5.41 -11.83
CA ASN A 41 -31.16 4.72 -12.65
C ASN A 41 -32.54 4.65 -11.97
N ASP A 42 -32.58 4.30 -10.68
CA ASP A 42 -33.83 4.22 -9.93
C ASP A 42 -34.46 5.61 -9.70
N LEU A 43 -33.63 6.65 -9.55
CA LEU A 43 -34.12 8.02 -9.44
C LEU A 43 -34.80 8.47 -10.75
N VAL A 44 -34.18 8.19 -11.90
CA VAL A 44 -34.76 8.47 -13.23
C VAL A 44 -36.04 7.68 -13.47
N ALA A 45 -36.13 6.44 -12.96
CA ALA A 45 -37.33 5.62 -13.01
C ALA A 45 -38.45 6.06 -12.04
N GLY A 46 -38.30 7.19 -11.35
CA GLY A 46 -39.30 7.74 -10.42
C GLY A 46 -39.33 7.08 -9.05
N LYS A 47 -38.39 6.18 -8.71
CA LYS A 47 -38.32 5.47 -7.42
C LYS A 47 -37.50 6.23 -6.37
N GLY A 48 -37.75 7.53 -6.21
CA GLY A 48 -36.98 8.41 -5.31
C GLY A 48 -36.94 7.96 -3.84
N ALA A 49 -37.96 7.22 -3.37
CA ALA A 49 -37.99 6.68 -2.00
C ALA A 49 -36.85 5.69 -1.69
N LEU A 50 -36.23 5.08 -2.70
CA LEU A 50 -35.09 4.16 -2.53
C LEU A 50 -33.75 4.90 -2.31
N LEU A 51 -33.70 6.22 -2.53
CA LEU A 51 -32.46 7.00 -2.50
C LEU A 51 -31.80 6.96 -1.10
N THR A 52 -32.61 6.97 -0.03
CA THR A 52 -32.12 6.85 1.35
C THR A 52 -31.41 5.52 1.61
N ARG A 53 -31.84 4.44 0.95
CA ARG A 53 -31.20 3.12 1.06
C ARG A 53 -29.83 3.11 0.37
N TYR A 54 -29.73 3.72 -0.80
CA TYR A 54 -28.45 3.89 -1.49
C TYR A 54 -27.47 4.75 -0.69
N ALA A 55 -27.95 5.84 -0.07
CA ALA A 55 -27.14 6.65 0.82
C ALA A 55 -26.61 5.84 2.02
N LEU A 56 -27.46 5.01 2.65
CA LEU A 56 -27.04 4.15 3.75
C LEU A 56 -25.98 3.13 3.32
N TYR A 57 -26.12 2.54 2.13
CA TYR A 57 -25.10 1.64 1.57
C TYR A 57 -23.76 2.33 1.33
N LEU A 58 -23.78 3.57 0.81
CA LEU A 58 -22.55 4.35 0.63
C LEU A 58 -21.88 4.69 1.96
N VAL A 59 -22.66 5.04 2.99
CA VAL A 59 -22.13 5.30 4.33
C VAL A 59 -21.51 4.02 4.92
N ALA A 60 -22.20 2.88 4.84
CA ALA A 60 -21.68 1.60 5.31
C ALA A 60 -20.38 1.22 4.57
N MET A 61 -20.33 1.42 3.26
CA MET A 61 -19.16 1.18 2.44
C MET A 61 -17.99 2.09 2.84
N ALA A 62 -18.25 3.37 3.07
CA ALA A 62 -17.24 4.34 3.50
C ALA A 62 -16.60 3.94 4.84
N ILE A 63 -17.41 3.46 5.79
CA ILE A 63 -16.91 2.96 7.09
C ILE A 63 -16.03 1.73 6.90
N LEU A 64 -16.45 0.78 6.07
CA LEU A 64 -15.68 -0.42 5.72
C LEU A 64 -14.34 -0.08 5.06
N VAL A 65 -14.37 0.79 4.05
CA VAL A 65 -13.16 1.30 3.38
C VAL A 65 -12.25 1.99 4.38
N PHE A 66 -12.79 2.82 5.27
CA PHE A 66 -12.00 3.49 6.30
C PHE A 66 -11.30 2.49 7.23
N LEU A 67 -12.02 1.48 7.72
CA LEU A 67 -11.49 0.47 8.64
C LEU A 67 -10.34 -0.32 8.00
N PHE A 68 -10.54 -0.84 6.79
CA PHE A 68 -9.50 -1.58 6.09
C PHE A 68 -8.36 -0.67 5.63
N ARG A 69 -8.64 0.59 5.29
CA ARG A 69 -7.62 1.58 4.91
C ARG A 69 -6.72 1.92 6.10
N PHE A 70 -7.29 2.04 7.29
CA PHE A 70 -6.53 2.14 8.51
C PHE A 70 -5.70 0.87 8.74
N GLY A 71 -6.32 -0.30 8.58
CA GLY A 71 -5.67 -1.61 8.72
C GLY A 71 -4.42 -1.76 7.86
N TRP A 72 -4.54 -1.64 6.54
CA TRP A 72 -3.38 -1.79 5.66
C TRP A 72 -2.32 -0.73 5.94
N ARG A 73 -2.71 0.52 6.24
CA ARG A 73 -1.75 1.60 6.53
C ARG A 73 -0.97 1.32 7.82
N TYR A 74 -1.65 0.82 8.84
CA TYR A 74 -1.01 0.39 10.09
C TYR A 74 -0.04 -0.77 9.85
N PHE A 75 -0.44 -1.79 9.07
CA PHE A 75 0.38 -2.96 8.84
C PHE A 75 1.56 -2.70 7.91
N ILE A 76 1.37 -2.03 6.77
CA ILE A 76 2.41 -1.77 5.78
C ILE A 76 3.35 -0.66 6.26
N PHE A 77 2.84 0.54 6.53
CA PHE A 77 3.71 1.65 6.96
C PHE A 77 4.23 1.47 8.38
N GLY A 78 3.47 0.83 9.27
CA GLY A 78 3.99 0.47 10.58
C GLY A 78 5.15 -0.53 10.49
N THR A 79 5.08 -1.51 9.58
CA THR A 79 6.20 -2.43 9.34
C THR A 79 7.43 -1.72 8.78
N SER A 80 7.24 -0.82 7.82
CA SER A 80 8.32 -0.01 7.25
C SER A 80 9.04 0.83 8.33
N ARG A 81 8.30 1.48 9.24
CA ARG A 81 8.88 2.23 10.37
C ARG A 81 9.66 1.35 11.33
N LEU A 82 9.17 0.14 11.62
CA LEU A 82 9.87 -0.79 12.50
C LEU A 82 11.18 -1.28 11.88
N ILE A 83 11.21 -1.52 10.57
CA ILE A 83 12.43 -1.87 9.84
C ILE A 83 13.43 -0.70 9.90
N GLU A 84 12.97 0.54 9.68
CA GLU A 84 13.80 1.73 9.81
C GLU A 84 14.40 1.85 11.21
N GLN A 85 13.58 1.68 12.26
CA GLN A 85 14.01 1.73 13.66
C GLN A 85 15.08 0.67 13.96
N ASP A 86 14.87 -0.58 13.53
CA ASP A 86 15.83 -1.66 13.75
C ASP A 86 17.16 -1.39 13.02
N LEU A 87 17.11 -0.90 11.79
CA LEU A 87 18.31 -0.54 11.03
C LEU A 87 19.04 0.63 11.66
N ARG A 88 18.32 1.68 12.08
CA ARG A 88 18.89 2.85 12.76
C ARG A 88 19.58 2.45 14.06
N ASN A 89 18.96 1.60 14.87
CA ASN A 89 19.52 1.11 16.11
C ASN A 89 20.80 0.29 15.88
N ARG A 90 20.82 -0.58 14.86
CA ARG A 90 22.01 -1.36 14.50
C ARG A 90 23.15 -0.48 14.00
N LEU A 91 22.84 0.50 13.14
CA LEU A 91 23.82 1.44 12.64
C LEU A 91 24.44 2.24 13.78
N TYR A 92 23.60 2.79 14.67
CA TYR A 92 24.06 3.55 15.82
C TYR A 92 24.92 2.72 16.78
N ALA A 93 24.49 1.49 17.09
CA ALA A 93 25.26 0.58 17.94
C ALA A 93 26.61 0.19 17.31
N HIS A 94 26.69 0.09 15.98
CA HIS A 94 27.93 -0.15 15.27
C HIS A 94 28.86 1.06 15.34
N LEU A 95 28.34 2.26 15.06
CA LEU A 95 29.11 3.51 15.13
C LEU A 95 29.74 3.69 16.51
N LEU A 96 29.00 3.49 17.60
CA LEU A 96 29.52 3.62 18.97
C LEU A 96 30.69 2.69 19.32
N ARG A 97 30.92 1.62 18.54
CA ARG A 97 32.02 0.67 18.76
C ARG A 97 33.25 0.95 17.89
N LEU A 98 33.15 1.89 16.95
CA LEU A 98 34.25 2.21 16.05
C LEU A 98 35.34 3.03 16.76
N PRO A 99 36.62 2.80 16.42
CA PRO A 99 37.73 3.57 16.98
C PRO A 99 37.69 5.03 16.51
N GLN A 100 38.31 5.91 17.29
CA GLN A 100 38.39 7.34 16.97
C GLN A 100 39.03 7.60 15.59
N SER A 101 39.99 6.76 15.17
CA SER A 101 40.64 6.88 13.84
C SER A 101 39.66 6.83 12.68
N TYR A 102 38.59 6.04 12.80
CA TYR A 102 37.55 5.94 11.77
C TYR A 102 36.87 7.29 11.51
N TYR A 103 36.63 8.06 12.58
CA TYR A 103 35.98 9.37 12.52
C TYR A 103 36.91 10.50 12.06
N LEU A 104 38.22 10.26 12.07
CA LEU A 104 39.19 11.18 11.47
C LEU A 104 39.24 11.00 9.94
N GLU A 105 39.00 9.78 9.46
CA GLU A 105 38.97 9.44 8.03
C GLU A 105 37.60 9.68 7.38
N HIS A 106 36.51 9.57 8.15
CA HIS A 106 35.13 9.72 7.66
C HIS A 106 34.41 10.88 8.38
N PRO A 107 34.09 11.97 7.67
CA PRO A 107 33.38 13.10 8.24
C PRO A 107 32.03 12.70 8.84
N THR A 108 31.71 13.24 10.01
CA THR A 108 30.43 12.96 10.70
C THR A 108 29.21 13.32 9.85
N GLY A 109 29.30 14.33 8.99
CA GLY A 109 28.23 14.70 8.06
C GLY A 109 27.87 13.61 7.06
N GLU A 110 28.87 12.86 6.55
CA GLU A 110 28.66 11.74 5.65
C GLU A 110 27.99 10.57 6.38
N LEU A 111 28.45 10.27 7.60
CA LEU A 111 27.83 9.25 8.46
C LEU A 111 26.37 9.59 8.80
N MET A 112 26.08 10.88 9.06
CA MET A 112 24.71 11.35 9.27
C MET A 112 23.87 11.24 8.00
N ALA A 113 24.43 11.56 6.82
CA ALA A 113 23.72 11.43 5.55
C ALA A 113 23.30 9.97 5.28
N HIS A 114 24.17 8.98 5.53
CA HIS A 114 23.80 7.57 5.46
C HIS A 114 22.75 7.19 6.51
N ALA A 115 22.85 7.72 7.73
CA ALA A 115 21.88 7.46 8.80
C ALA A 115 20.50 8.13 8.58
N THR A 116 20.40 9.12 7.68
CA THR A 116 19.12 9.76 7.37
C THR A 116 18.61 9.35 6.00
N ASN A 117 19.35 9.65 4.94
CA ASN A 117 18.88 9.56 3.57
C ASN A 117 18.74 8.11 3.13
N ASP A 118 19.73 7.26 3.41
CA ASP A 118 19.68 5.86 2.99
C ASP A 118 18.62 5.09 3.80
N LEU A 119 18.52 5.35 5.11
CA LEU A 119 17.49 4.75 5.95
C LEU A 119 16.09 5.20 5.55
N GLU A 120 15.91 6.46 5.18
CA GLU A 120 14.64 6.95 4.66
C GLU A 120 14.30 6.33 3.29
N ALA A 121 15.28 6.17 2.40
CA ALA A 121 15.09 5.50 1.12
C ALA A 121 14.67 4.03 1.32
N ILE A 122 15.29 3.32 2.27
CA ILE A 122 14.90 1.94 2.62
C ILE A 122 13.48 1.91 3.20
N ARG A 123 13.13 2.84 4.09
CA ARG A 123 11.77 2.98 4.63
C ARG A 123 10.76 3.19 3.50
N PHE A 124 11.05 4.09 2.58
CA PHE A 124 10.18 4.37 1.43
C PHE A 124 9.99 3.13 0.57
N ALA A 125 11.08 2.43 0.22
CA ALA A 125 11.02 1.19 -0.54
C ALA A 125 10.17 0.11 0.16
N CYS A 126 10.35 -0.07 1.47
CA CYS A 126 9.61 -1.08 2.25
C CYS A 126 8.14 -0.70 2.53
N GLY A 127 7.80 0.58 2.49
CA GLY A 127 6.45 1.07 2.75
C GLY A 127 5.70 1.40 1.47
N GLN A 128 6.11 2.49 0.81
CA GLN A 128 5.49 2.97 -0.42
C GLN A 128 5.77 2.05 -1.61
N GLY A 129 6.97 1.47 -1.70
CA GLY A 129 7.27 0.50 -2.76
C GLY A 129 6.37 -0.73 -2.69
N VAL A 130 6.13 -1.27 -1.49
CA VAL A 130 5.20 -2.40 -1.29
C VAL A 130 3.75 -2.01 -1.61
N LEU A 131 3.31 -0.82 -1.20
CA LEU A 131 1.98 -0.30 -1.56
C LEU A 131 1.82 -0.20 -3.08
N MET A 132 2.70 0.51 -3.76
CA MET A 132 2.63 0.73 -5.20
C MET A 132 2.70 -0.59 -5.99
N ALA A 133 3.56 -1.52 -5.58
CA ALA A 133 3.63 -2.83 -6.21
C ALA A 133 2.33 -3.62 -6.03
N SER A 134 1.72 -3.55 -4.85
CA SER A 134 0.45 -4.23 -4.56
C SER A 134 -0.70 -3.61 -5.36
N ASP A 135 -0.81 -2.27 -5.37
CA ASP A 135 -1.84 -1.55 -6.14
C ASP A 135 -1.69 -1.83 -7.64
N ALA A 136 -0.46 -1.81 -8.16
CA ALA A 136 -0.18 -2.12 -9.56
C ALA A 136 -0.61 -3.56 -9.90
N LEU A 137 -0.29 -4.53 -9.05
CA LEU A 137 -0.73 -5.92 -9.22
C LEU A 137 -2.25 -6.04 -9.20
N PHE A 138 -2.93 -5.35 -8.28
CA PHE A 138 -4.38 -5.38 -8.18
C PHE A 138 -5.03 -4.79 -9.43
N ILE A 139 -4.63 -3.57 -9.80
CA ILE A 139 -5.21 -2.84 -10.95
C ILE A 139 -4.96 -3.61 -12.23
N VAL A 140 -3.73 -4.06 -12.51
CA VAL A 140 -3.41 -4.80 -13.73
C VAL A 140 -4.19 -6.12 -13.79
N SER A 141 -4.26 -6.86 -12.70
CA SER A 141 -5.00 -8.13 -12.66
C SER A 141 -6.50 -7.89 -12.87
N PHE A 142 -7.08 -6.93 -12.16
CA PHE A 142 -8.49 -6.60 -12.26
C PHE A 142 -8.86 -6.07 -13.65
N SER A 143 -8.07 -5.14 -14.20
CA SER A 143 -8.32 -4.56 -15.52
C SER A 143 -8.24 -5.63 -16.60
N LEU A 144 -7.25 -6.52 -16.54
CA LEU A 144 -7.10 -7.59 -17.51
C LEU A 144 -8.31 -8.55 -17.49
N VAL A 145 -8.74 -8.97 -16.30
CA VAL A 145 -9.93 -9.82 -16.13
C VAL A 145 -11.19 -9.12 -16.66
N ALA A 146 -11.38 -7.84 -16.34
CA ALA A 146 -12.51 -7.06 -16.81
C ALA A 146 -12.52 -6.90 -18.35
N MET A 147 -11.37 -6.60 -18.95
CA MET A 147 -11.24 -6.45 -20.41
C MET A 147 -11.54 -7.76 -21.15
N VAL A 148 -10.95 -8.88 -20.70
CA VAL A 148 -11.20 -10.20 -21.29
C VAL A 148 -12.66 -10.60 -21.14
N GLY A 149 -13.29 -10.27 -20.01
CA GLY A 149 -14.72 -10.50 -19.76
C GLY A 149 -15.65 -9.72 -20.69
N ILE A 150 -15.23 -8.54 -21.18
CA ILE A 150 -16.01 -7.74 -22.14
C ILE A 150 -15.79 -8.24 -23.57
N SER A 151 -14.52 -8.35 -24.01
CA SER A 151 -14.17 -8.86 -25.33
C SER A 151 -12.70 -9.30 -25.37
N PRO A 152 -12.44 -10.61 -25.51
CA PRO A 152 -11.07 -11.12 -25.63
C PRO A 152 -10.34 -10.57 -26.87
N TRP A 153 -11.07 -10.34 -27.96
CA TRP A 153 -10.50 -9.89 -29.23
C TRP A 153 -10.07 -8.42 -29.17
N LEU A 154 -10.90 -7.53 -28.60
CA LEU A 154 -10.50 -6.14 -28.36
C LEU A 154 -9.32 -6.05 -27.38
N THR A 155 -9.29 -6.91 -26.37
CA THR A 155 -8.20 -6.94 -25.40
C THR A 155 -6.87 -7.24 -26.08
N LEU A 156 -6.84 -8.24 -26.98
CA LEU A 156 -5.63 -8.58 -27.73
C LEU A 156 -5.11 -7.38 -28.55
N TYR A 157 -6.01 -6.67 -29.25
CA TYR A 157 -5.63 -5.47 -30.01
C TYR A 157 -5.13 -4.31 -29.15
N ALA A 158 -5.54 -4.20 -27.89
CA ALA A 158 -5.06 -3.15 -27.00
C ALA A 158 -3.61 -3.36 -26.53
N PHE A 159 -3.08 -4.58 -26.62
CA PHE A 159 -1.71 -4.94 -26.21
C PHE A 159 -0.72 -5.04 -27.38
N ILE A 160 -1.18 -4.93 -28.63
CA ILE A 160 -0.36 -4.94 -29.85
C ILE A 160 -0.18 -3.49 -30.31
#